data_AF-A0A7C1DGN1-F1
#
_entry.id   AF-A0A7C1DGN1-F1
#
_cell.length_a   1.000
_cell.length_b   1.000
_cell.length_c   1.000
_cell.angle_alpha   90.00
_cell.angle_beta   90.00
_cell.angle_gamma   90.00
#
_symmetry.space_group_name_H-M   'P 1'
#
loop_
_entity.id
_entity.type
_entity.pdbx_description
1 polymer ?
#
loop_
_entity_poly.entity_id
_entity_poly.type
_entity_poly.pdbx_seq_one_letter_code
_entity_poly.pdbx_strand_id
1 'polypeptide(L)' 'MTKKAEEIVTEALALSPAVRAYVAEKLIESLDLPPAMELSSEWKEEILKRCKDMDEEQVALHDAEAVFMKAFATLE' A
#
# COMPACT_ATOMS: atom_id res chain seq x y z
N MET A 1 9.90 -24.35 13.39
CA MET A 1 8.61 -23.70 13.03
C MET A 1 8.04 -23.08 14.29
N THR A 2 7.37 -21.94 14.20
CA THR A 2 6.69 -21.37 15.38
C THR A 2 5.33 -22.05 15.54
N LYS A 3 4.84 -22.17 16.78
CA LYS A 3 3.49 -22.71 17.06
C LYS A 3 2.42 -22.01 16.21
N LYS A 4 2.57 -20.70 16.00
CA LYS A 4 1.65 -19.90 15.20
C LYS A 4 1.66 -20.29 13.71
N ALA A 5 2.82 -20.63 13.15
CA ALA A 5 2.91 -21.08 11.76
C ALA A 5 2.20 -22.42 11.55
N GLU A 6 2.32 -23.34 12.51
CA GLU A 6 1.66 -24.65 12.47
C GLU A 6 0.13 -24.53 12.59
N GLU A 7 -0.36 -23.61 13.41
CA GLU A 7 -1.79 -23.27 13.50
C GLU A 7 -2.32 -22.75 12.16
N ILE A 8 -1.62 -21.80 11.52
CA ILE A 8 -2.02 -21.24 10.21
C ILE A 8 -2.08 -22.32 9.13
N VAL A 9 -1.10 -23.21 9.08
CA VAL A 9 -1.10 -24.33 8.13
C VAL A 9 -2.29 -25.25 8.38
N THR A 10 -2.58 -25.57 9.64
CA THR A 10 -3.70 -26.43 10.02
C THR A 10 -5.04 -25.82 9.60
N GLU A 11 -5.24 -24.53 9.87
CA GLU A 11 -6.45 -23.79 9.49
C GLU A 11 -6.60 -23.70 7.96
N ALA A 12 -5.52 -23.40 7.23
CA ALA A 12 -5.55 -23.32 5.77
C ALA A 12 -5.88 -24.67 5.10
N LEU A 13 -5.39 -25.79 5.66
CA LEU A 13 -5.68 -27.12 5.16
C LEU A 13 -7.12 -27.58 5.43
N ALA A 14 -7.82 -26.97 6.38
CA ALA A 14 -9.24 -27.23 6.64
C ALA A 14 -10.18 -26.52 5.64
N LEU A 15 -9.67 -25.56 4.86
CA LEU A 15 -10.46 -24.81 3.88
C LEU A 15 -10.82 -25.66 2.66
N SER A 16 -11.89 -25.28 1.97
CA SER A 16 -12.25 -25.87 0.67
C SER A 16 -11.13 -25.63 -0.36
N PRO A 17 -11.02 -26.47 -1.41
CA PRO A 17 -9.94 -26.36 -2.39
C PRO A 17 -9.82 -24.97 -3.03
N ALA A 18 -10.94 -24.33 -3.37
CA ALA A 18 -10.96 -23.00 -3.98
C ALA A 18 -10.42 -21.91 -3.03
N VAL A 19 -10.86 -21.93 -1.77
CA VAL A 19 -10.41 -20.94 -0.78
C VAL A 19 -8.94 -21.16 -0.41
N ARG A 20 -8.50 -22.42 -0.35
CA ARG A 20 -7.09 -22.76 -0.12
C ARG A 20 -6.18 -22.27 -1.26
N ALA A 21 -6.63 -22.38 -2.51
CA ALA A 21 -5.90 -21.85 -3.67
C ALA A 21 -5.72 -20.33 -3.56
N TYR A 22 -6.76 -19.60 -3.17
CA TYR A 22 -6.68 -18.16 -2.90
C TYR A 22 -5.67 -17.82 -1.79
N VAL A 23 -5.68 -18.56 -0.67
CA VAL A 23 -4.71 -18.34 0.41
C VAL A 23 -3.28 -18.62 -0.07
N ALA A 24 -3.08 -19.68 -0.84
CA ALA A 24 -1.76 -20.00 -1.41
C ALA A 24 -1.24 -18.90 -2.33
N GLU A 25 -2.10 -18.35 -3.19
CA GLU A 25 -1.79 -17.20 -4.06
C GLU A 25 -1.33 -16.00 -3.23
N LYS A 26 -2.07 -15.61 -2.19
CA LYS A 26 -1.68 -14.47 -1.33
C LYS A 26 -0.38 -14.68 -0.57
N LEU A 27 -0.12 -15.90 -0.12
CA LEU A 27 1.15 -16.23 0.52
C LEU A 27 2.31 -16.15 -0.48
N ILE A 28 2.12 -16.60 -1.73
CA ILE A 28 3.15 -16.47 -2.78
C ILE A 28 3.39 -15.00 -3.13
N GLU A 29 2.33 -14.22 -3.39
CA GLU A 29 2.44 -12.77 -3.66
C GLU A 29 3.22 -12.05 -2.54
N SER A 30 3.01 -12.44 -1.29
CA SER A 30 3.69 -11.81 -0.15
C SER A 30 5.21 -12.00 -0.14
N LEU A 31 5.73 -13.00 -0.86
CA LEU A 31 7.17 -13.25 -0.97
C LEU A 31 7.84 -12.32 -1.99
N ASP A 32 7.08 -11.88 -3.00
CA ASP A 32 7.56 -10.99 -4.07
C ASP A 32 7.45 -9.51 -3.69
N LEU A 33 6.58 -9.20 -2.71
CA LEU A 33 6.48 -7.84 -2.19
C LEU A 33 7.72 -7.53 -1.35
N PRO A 34 8.46 -6.43 -1.65
CA PRO A 34 9.42 -5.94 -0.68
C PRO A 34 8.66 -5.72 0.64
N PRO A 35 9.27 -6.06 1.79
CA PRO A 35 8.62 -5.86 3.09
C PRO A 35 8.06 -4.45 3.08
N ALA A 36 6.74 -4.32 3.28
CA ALA A 36 6.03 -3.06 3.18
C ALA A 36 6.88 -2.01 3.88
N MET A 37 7.48 -1.12 3.10
CA MET A 37 8.44 -0.19 3.64
C MET A 37 7.61 0.79 4.42
N GLU A 38 7.50 0.54 5.72
CA GLU A 38 6.74 1.38 6.63
C GLU A 38 7.23 2.81 6.43
N LEU A 39 6.31 3.70 6.05
CA LEU A 39 6.63 5.11 5.95
C LEU A 39 7.19 5.57 7.30
N SER A 40 8.22 6.40 7.24
CA SER A 40 8.76 7.01 8.45
C SER A 40 7.67 7.84 9.14
N SER A 41 7.78 8.02 10.46
CA SER A 41 6.80 8.79 11.22
C SER A 41 6.63 10.21 10.66
N GLU A 42 7.73 10.82 10.21
CA GLU A 42 7.75 12.15 9.60
C GLU A 42 6.90 12.19 8.32
N TRP A 43 7.01 11.16 7.47
CA TRP A 43 6.19 11.06 6.26
C TRP A 43 4.71 10.80 6.57
N LYS A 44 4.42 9.97 7.59
CA LYS A 44 3.03 9.74 8.03
C LYS A 44 2.39 11.03 8.54
N GLU A 45 3.10 11.80 9.34
CA GLU A 45 2.65 13.10 9.86
C GLU A 45 2.42 14.12 8.74
N GLU A 46 3.35 14.24 7.79
CA GLU A 46 3.23 15.17 6.66
C GLU A 46 2.05 14.82 5.76
N ILE A 47 1.81 13.54 5.47
CA ILE A 47 0.64 13.10 4.67
C ILE A 47 -0.65 13.52 5.37
N LEU A 48 -0.80 13.20 6.66
CA LEU A 48 -2.00 13.55 7.42
C LEU A 48 -2.22 15.06 7.48
N LYS A 49 -1.14 15.83 7.68
CA LYS A 49 -1.20 17.30 7.67
C LYS A 49 -1.68 17.82 6.31
N ARG A 50 -1.12 17.34 5.19
CA ARG A 50 -1.53 17.80 3.86
C ARG A 50 -2.97 17.44 3.53
N CYS A 51 -3.42 16.23 3.89
CA CYS A 51 -4.83 15.87 3.73
C CYS A 51 -5.73 16.87 4.45
N LYS A 52 -5.42 17.18 5.71
CA LYS A 52 -6.17 18.17 6.49
C LYS A 52 -6.13 19.56 5.86
N ASP A 53 -4.94 20.04 5.46
CA ASP A 53 -4.78 21.36 4.86
C ASP A 53 -5.59 21.47 3.54
N MET A 54 -5.69 20.39 2.77
CA MET A 54 -6.51 20.32 1.56
C MET A 54 -8.01 20.30 1.88
N ASP A 55 -8.43 19.47 2.82
CA ASP A 55 -9.84 19.33 3.23
C ASP A 55 -10.39 20.63 3.86
N GLU A 56 -9.54 21.37 4.57
CA GLU A 56 -9.85 22.67 5.17
C GLU A 56 -9.61 23.85 4.22
N GLU A 57 -9.32 23.59 2.94
CA GLU A 57 -9.04 24.58 1.88
C GLU A 57 -7.94 25.60 2.28
N GLN A 58 -7.01 25.19 3.14
CA GLN A 58 -5.88 26.01 3.60
C GLN A 58 -4.73 26.09 2.57
N VAL A 59 -4.80 25.27 1.51
CA VAL A 59 -3.82 25.25 0.42
C VAL A 59 -4.51 25.37 -0.94
N ALA A 60 -3.89 26.09 -1.85
CA ALA A 60 -4.35 26.17 -3.24
C ALA A 60 -3.97 24.90 -4.00
N LEU A 61 -4.96 24.19 -4.52
CA LEU A 61 -4.75 23.05 -5.40
C LEU A 61 -4.49 23.54 -6.83
N HIS A 62 -3.59 22.85 -7.52
CA HIS A 62 -3.33 23.07 -8.94
C HIS A 62 -3.94 21.94 -9.75
N ASP A 63 -4.44 22.29 -10.93
CA ASP A 63 -4.91 21.31 -11.89
C ASP A 63 -3.76 20.38 -12.32
N ALA A 64 -3.99 19.07 -12.25
CA ALA A 64 -2.96 18.07 -12.48
C ALA A 64 -2.46 18.09 -13.93
N GLU A 65 -3.34 18.29 -14.91
CA GLU A 65 -2.99 18.32 -16.33
C GLU A 65 -2.09 19.54 -16.63
N ALA A 66 -2.42 20.70 -16.09
CA ALA A 66 -1.60 21.89 -16.20
C ALA A 66 -0.21 21.73 -15.57
N VAL A 67 -0.13 21.06 -14.40
CA VAL A 67 1.15 20.79 -13.72
C VAL A 67 2.01 19.82 -14.56
N PHE A 68 1.43 18.72 -15.05
CA PHE A 68 2.16 17.74 -15.86
C PHE A 68 2.64 18.33 -17.18
N MET A 69 1.78 19.09 -17.89
CA MET A 69 2.16 19.76 -19.13
C MET A 69 3.37 20.68 -18.91
N LYS A 70 3.36 21.49 -17.84
CA LYS A 70 4.48 22.35 -17.49
C LYS A 70 5.75 21.56 -17.17
N ALA A 71 5.65 20.46 -16.44
CA ALA A 71 6.80 19.62 -16.10
C ALA A 71 7.42 18.98 -17.35
N PHE A 72 6.60 18.41 -18.24
CA PHE A 72 7.10 17.78 -19.46
C PHE A 72 7.75 18.78 -20.42
N ALA A 73 7.21 20.01 -20.52
CA ALA A 73 7.83 21.06 -21.32
C ALA A 73 9.25 21.47 -20.85
N THR A 74 9.69 21.06 -19.64
CA THR A 74 11.06 21.31 -19.15
C THR A 74 12.04 20.18 -19.45
N LEU A 75 11.58 19.09 -20.07
CA LEU A 75 12.40 17.94 -20.45
C LEU A 75 12.84 17.96 -21.92
N GLU A 76 12.37 18.94 -22.70
CA GLU A 76 12.76 19.21 -24.10
C GLU A 76 13.87 20.29 -24.18
#